data_AF-A0A2I0VL77-F1
#
_entry.id   AF-A0A2I0VL77-F1
#
_cell.length_a   1.000
_cell.length_b   1.000
_cell.length_c   1.000
_cell.angle_alpha   90.00
_cell.angle_beta   90.00
_cell.angle_gamma   90.00
#
_symmetry.space_group_name_H-M   'P 1'
#
loop_
_entity.id
_entity.type
_entity.pdbx_description
1 polymer ?
#
loop_
_entity_poly.entity_id
_entity_poly.type
_entity_poly.pdbx_seq_one_letter_code
_entity_poly.pdbx_strand_id
1 'polypeptide(L)' 'MVRQQFKKNMHETDPVKIQKLKDDAARGLINHILHESERITGRKFSGSK' A
#
# COMPACT_ATOMS: atom_id res chain seq x y z
N MET A 1 -5.15 -10.12 -0.32
CA MET A 1 -4.13 -9.64 0.64
C MET A 1 -2.79 -9.50 -0.08
N VAL A 2 -2.02 -8.45 0.21
CA VAL A 2 -0.72 -8.11 -0.41
C VAL A 2 0.20 -9.32 -0.57
N ARG A 3 0.26 -10.19 0.44
CA ARG A 3 1.03 -11.46 0.40
C ARG A 3 0.65 -12.40 -0.76
N GLN A 4 -0.63 -12.50 -1.12
CA GLN A 4 -1.07 -13.32 -2.25
C GLN A 4 -0.67 -12.71 -3.60
N GLN A 5 -0.63 -11.37 -3.70
CA GLN A 5 -0.15 -10.70 -4.92
C GLN A 5 1.36 -10.93 -5.12
N PHE A 6 2.15 -10.86 -4.05
CA PHE A 6 3.57 -11.23 -4.13
C PHE A 6 3.78 -12.70 -4.51
N LYS A 7 2.98 -13.61 -3.95
CA LYS A 7 3.04 -15.04 -4.34
C LYS A 7 2.69 -15.26 -5.81
N LYS A 8 1.69 -14.54 -6.36
CA LYS A 8 1.32 -14.64 -7.78
C LYS A 8 2.43 -14.14 -8.72
N ASN A 9 3.20 -13.13 -8.28
CA ASN A 9 4.30 -12.55 -9.05
C ASN A 9 5.68 -13.09 -8.61
N MET A 10 5.73 -14.25 -7.95
CA MET A 10 6.97 -14.80 -7.35
C MET A 10 8.08 -15.06 -8.39
N HIS A 11 7.71 -15.32 -9.64
CA HIS A 11 8.64 -15.60 -10.74
C HIS A 11 8.88 -14.39 -11.66
N GLU A 12 8.38 -13.21 -11.31
CA GLU A 12 8.68 -12.00 -12.07
C GLU A 12 10.15 -11.62 -11.86
N THR A 13 10.88 -11.41 -12.96
CA THR A 13 12.31 -11.09 -12.96
C THR A 13 12.59 -9.71 -13.54
N ASP A 14 11.60 -9.06 -14.15
CA ASP A 14 11.73 -7.71 -14.67
C ASP A 14 11.88 -6.69 -13.52
N PRO A 15 13.03 -5.99 -13.42
CA PRO A 15 13.28 -5.06 -12.33
C PRO A 15 12.26 -3.91 -12.28
N VAL A 16 11.76 -3.45 -13.43
CA VAL A 16 10.80 -2.34 -13.51
C VAL A 16 9.45 -2.76 -12.94
N LYS A 17 8.99 -3.96 -13.29
CA LYS A 17 7.73 -4.51 -12.76
C LYS A 17 7.84 -4.82 -11.27
N ILE A 18 8.95 -5.39 -10.83
CA ILE A 18 9.20 -5.65 -9.40
C ILE A 18 9.13 -4.35 -8.61
N GLN A 19 9.75 -3.28 -9.10
CA GLN A 19 9.71 -1.98 -8.42
C GLN A 19 8.29 -1.43 -8.35
N LYS A 20 7.54 -1.48 -9.46
CA LYS A 20 6.13 -1.05 -9.47
C LYS A 20 5.27 -1.83 -8.46
N LEU A 21 5.44 -3.15 -8.38
CA LEU A 21 4.72 -4.00 -7.41
C LEU A 21 5.03 -3.62 -5.96
N LYS A 22 6.29 -3.24 -5.66
CA LYS A 22 6.68 -2.73 -4.34
C LYS A 22 6.02 -1.38 -4.04
N ASP A 23 6.05 -0.46 -4.99
CA ASP A 23 5.48 0.88 -4.82
C ASP A 23 3.96 0.82 -4.59
N ASP A 24 3.27 -0.03 -5.34
CA ASP A 24 1.82 -0.23 -5.20
C ASP A 24 1.47 -0.87 -3.84
N ALA A 25 2.27 -1.83 -3.37
CA ALA A 25 2.10 -2.41 -2.04
C ALA A 25 2.34 -1.38 -0.92
N ALA A 26 3.37 -0.53 -1.05
CA ALA A 26 3.65 0.54 -0.11
C ALA A 26 2.50 1.56 -0.04
N ARG A 27 1.98 2.00 -1.19
CA ARG A 27 0.80 2.87 -1.25
C ARG A 27 -0.41 2.24 -0.59
N GLY A 28 -0.68 0.96 -0.87
CA GLY A 28 -1.80 0.23 -0.26
C GLY A 28 -1.70 0.18 1.26
N LEU A 29 -0.50 -0.05 1.81
CA LEU A 29 -0.27 -0.07 3.25
C LEU A 29 -0.42 1.32 3.87
N ILE A 30 0.14 2.36 3.24
CA ILE A 30 -0.01 3.75 3.72
C ILE A 30 -1.47 4.16 3.74
N ASN A 31 -2.22 3.89 2.66
CA ASN A 31 -3.65 4.20 2.60
C ASN A 31 -4.43 3.47 3.70
N HIS A 32 -4.08 2.21 3.97
CA HIS A 32 -4.70 1.44 5.04
C HIS A 32 -4.39 2.04 6.42
N ILE A 33 -3.12 2.37 6.70
CA ILE A 33 -2.70 3.00 7.95
C ILE A 33 -3.40 4.35 8.15
N LEU A 34 -3.48 5.18 7.11
CA LEU A 34 -4.18 6.47 7.17
C LEU A 34 -5.66 6.28 7.49
N HIS A 35 -6.34 5.39 6.75
CA HIS A 35 -7.75 5.09 6.99
C HIS A 35 -7.99 4.54 8.40
N GLU A 36 -7.13 3.64 8.89
CA GLU A 36 -7.22 3.13 10.26
C GLU A 36 -6.94 4.22 11.30
N SER A 37 -5.97 5.10 11.05
CA SER A 37 -5.64 6.21 11.93
C SER A 37 -6.81 7.20 12.05
N GLU A 38 -7.46 7.53 10.93
CA GLU A 38 -8.68 8.34 10.92
C GLU A 38 -9.82 7.67 11.68
N ARG A 39 -10.01 6.35 11.50
CA ARG A 39 -11.04 5.58 12.19
C ARG A 39 -10.82 5.55 13.71
N ILE A 40 -9.57 5.39 14.16
CA ILE A 40 -9.23 5.30 15.59
C ILE A 40 -9.33 6.69 16.25
N THR A 41 -8.86 7.73 15.58
CA THR A 41 -8.81 9.08 16.16
C THR A 41 -10.11 9.87 15.99
N GLY A 42 -11.03 9.40 15.13
CA GLY A 42 -12.30 10.07 14.82
C GLY A 42 -12.13 11.42 14.10
N ARG A 43 -10.89 11.80 13.78
CA ARG A 43 -10.53 13.06 13.16
C ARG A 43 -10.10 12.76 11.73
N LYS A 44 -10.88 13.22 10.76
CA LYS A 44 -10.46 13.16 9.35
C LYS A 44 -9.17 13.96 9.20
N PHE A 45 -8.20 13.43 8.48
CA PHE A 45 -7.06 14.20 8.00
C PHE A 45 -7.57 15.13 6.88
N SER A 46 -8.40 16.12 7.26
CA SER A 46 -8.65 17.27 6.39
C SER A 46 -7.32 18.00 6.32
N GLY A 47 -6.65 17.92 5.17
CA GLY A 47 -5.35 18.55 4.95
C GLY A 47 -5.37 19.98 5.49
N SER A 48 -4.56 20.24 6.52
CA SER A 48 -4.14 21.61 6.77
C SER A 48 -3.41 22.06 5.51
N LYS A 49 -3.96 23.12 4.92
CA LYS A 49 -3.49 23.85 3.73
C LYS A 49 -1.98 23.83 3.52
#